data_AF-A0A0D7AW35-F1
#
_entry.id   AF-A0A0D7AW35-F1
#
_cell.length_a   1.000
_cell.length_b   1.000
_cell.length_c   1.000
_cell.angle_alpha   90.00
_cell.angle_beta   90.00
_cell.angle_gamma   90.00
#
_symmetry.space_group_name_H-M   'P 1'
#
loop_
_entity.id
_entity.type
_entity.pdbx_description
1 polymer ?
#
loop_
_entity_poly.entity_id
_entity_poly.type
_entity_poly.pdbx_seq_one_letter_code
_entity_poly.pdbx_strand_id
1 'polypeptide(L)'
;MPKAKGTQKKPKEQRKSRRGWAEGKREEVLQPFLAKFTQAISGCKSQTAVEEVLREVYSVFFFHFPWNKPDDWEPEELEEYDPDVIMEPEDLSAEEQEEKRARIKEKKSAIRRWLRHRAAKIRQLASDVRADRLSDPYAVLLGKLSGIQRPKKARQAYQEWQCSR
;
A
#
# COMPACT_ATOMS: atom_id res chain seq x y z
N MET A 1 -19.31 28.61 -16.60
CA MET A 1 -18.90 27.95 -15.33
C MET A 1 -17.37 27.96 -15.24
N PRO A 2 -16.74 28.81 -14.43
CA PRO A 2 -15.28 28.81 -14.29
C PRO A 2 -14.83 27.57 -13.50
N LYS A 3 -13.82 26.85 -14.03
CA LYS A 3 -13.23 25.66 -13.39
C LYS A 3 -12.54 26.08 -12.09
N ALA A 4 -12.83 25.37 -11.00
CA ALA A 4 -12.17 25.56 -9.72
C ALA A 4 -10.64 25.44 -9.89
N LYS A 5 -9.89 26.47 -9.48
CA LYS A 5 -8.43 26.46 -9.45
C LYS A 5 -7.99 25.36 -8.48
N GLY A 6 -7.36 24.31 -8.99
CA GLY A 6 -6.75 23.26 -8.18
C GLY A 6 -5.76 23.89 -7.20
N THR A 7 -5.95 23.66 -5.91
CA THR A 7 -5.01 24.08 -4.88
C THR A 7 -3.65 23.44 -5.16
N GLN A 8 -2.65 24.26 -5.48
CA GLN A 8 -1.28 23.79 -5.67
C GLN A 8 -0.81 23.10 -4.38
N LYS A 9 -0.41 21.83 -4.49
CA LYS A 9 0.10 21.06 -3.35
C LYS A 9 1.38 21.73 -2.84
N LYS A 10 1.48 21.96 -1.53
CA LYS A 10 2.71 22.47 -0.89
C LYS A 10 3.92 21.57 -1.22
N PRO A 11 5.13 22.12 -1.38
CA PRO A 11 6.35 21.32 -1.51
C PRO A 11 6.54 20.44 -0.26
N LYS A 12 7.17 19.26 -0.42
CA LYS A 12 7.23 18.23 0.63
C LYS A 12 7.85 18.74 1.93
N GLU A 13 8.93 19.51 1.82
CA GLU A 13 9.66 20.14 2.92
C GLU A 13 8.78 21.03 3.82
N GLN A 14 7.70 21.61 3.26
CA GLN A 14 6.80 22.50 4.00
C GLN A 14 5.56 21.79 4.57
N ARG A 15 5.45 20.46 4.40
CA ARG A 15 4.29 19.70 4.86
C ARG A 15 4.49 19.24 6.30
N LYS A 16 3.65 19.77 7.21
CA LYS A 16 3.56 19.28 8.60
C LYS A 16 3.02 17.84 8.72
N SER A 17 2.45 17.29 7.63
CA SER A 17 1.83 15.97 7.62
C SER A 17 2.69 14.98 6.84
N ARG A 18 2.91 13.80 7.42
CA ARG A 18 3.52 12.63 6.75
C ARG A 18 2.61 12.02 5.67
N ARG A 19 1.45 12.63 5.39
CA ARG A 19 0.53 12.19 4.33
C ARG A 19 1.18 12.50 2.98
N GLY A 20 1.55 11.45 2.25
CA GLY A 20 2.30 11.55 1.00
C GLY A 20 3.81 11.33 1.12
N TRP A 21 4.28 10.72 2.22
CA TRP A 21 5.70 10.39 2.43
C TRP A 21 6.39 9.68 1.25
N ALA A 22 5.65 8.82 0.55
CA ALA A 22 6.19 8.10 -0.61
C ALA A 22 5.86 8.77 -1.96
N GLU A 23 5.16 9.92 -2.03
CA GLU A 23 4.89 10.56 -3.33
C GLU A 23 6.21 10.77 -4.10
N GLY A 24 6.22 10.63 -5.43
CA GLY A 24 7.43 10.77 -6.25
C GLY A 24 8.19 9.46 -6.45
N LYS A 25 9.52 9.51 -6.47
CA LYS A 25 10.37 8.36 -6.84
C LYS A 25 10.30 7.19 -5.86
N ARG A 26 9.97 7.46 -4.60
CA ARG A 26 9.72 6.39 -3.63
C ARG A 26 8.50 5.56 -3.98
N GLU A 27 7.46 6.20 -4.49
CA GLU A 27 6.28 5.49 -4.98
C GLU A 27 6.66 4.69 -6.22
N GLU A 28 7.44 5.24 -7.15
CA GLU A 28 7.95 4.49 -8.31
C GLU A 28 8.73 3.22 -7.93
N VAL A 29 9.58 3.29 -6.89
CA VAL A 29 10.29 2.11 -6.37
C VAL A 29 9.37 1.13 -5.64
N LEU A 30 8.38 1.61 -4.88
CA LEU A 30 7.51 0.75 -4.08
C LEU A 30 6.31 0.17 -4.86
N GLN A 31 5.88 0.83 -5.93
CA GLN A 31 4.71 0.48 -6.74
C GLN A 31 4.78 -0.95 -7.32
N PRO A 32 5.91 -1.41 -7.91
CA PRO A 32 6.00 -2.75 -8.49
C PRO A 32 5.75 -3.86 -7.45
N PHE A 33 6.11 -3.63 -6.19
CA PHE A 33 5.95 -4.59 -5.11
C PHE A 33 4.52 -4.67 -4.56
N LEU A 34 3.63 -3.73 -4.90
CA LEU A 34 2.26 -3.74 -4.40
C LEU A 34 1.50 -5.00 -4.82
N ALA A 35 1.67 -5.47 -6.05
CA ALA A 35 1.02 -6.68 -6.54
C ALA A 35 1.51 -7.91 -5.77
N LYS A 36 2.84 -8.09 -5.63
CA LYS A 36 3.45 -9.18 -4.84
C LYS A 36 2.99 -9.14 -3.38
N PHE A 37 2.99 -7.95 -2.78
CA PHE A 37 2.61 -7.75 -1.37
C PHE A 37 1.11 -8.00 -1.11
N THR A 38 0.24 -7.51 -1.99
CA THR A 38 -1.21 -7.78 -1.89
C THR A 38 -1.51 -9.26 -2.03
N GLN A 39 -0.85 -9.95 -2.97
CA GLN A 39 -0.97 -11.40 -3.12
C GLN A 39 -0.45 -12.16 -1.89
N ALA A 40 0.66 -11.73 -1.29
CA ALA A 40 1.21 -12.33 -0.07
C ALA A 40 0.26 -12.21 1.12
N ILE A 41 -0.45 -11.08 1.26
CA ILE A 41 -1.44 -10.88 2.34
C ILE A 41 -2.77 -11.60 2.06
N SER A 42 -3.17 -11.70 0.79
CA SER A 42 -4.47 -12.27 0.40
C SER A 42 -4.45 -13.79 0.26
N GLY A 43 -3.33 -14.39 -0.14
CA GLY A 43 -3.16 -15.83 -0.07
C GLY A 43 -3.16 -16.25 1.40
N CYS A 44 -3.70 -17.42 1.71
CA CYS A 44 -3.62 -18.05 3.04
C CYS A 44 -2.16 -18.45 3.41
N LYS A 45 -1.17 -17.68 2.93
CA LYS A 45 0.25 -17.88 3.11
C LYS A 45 0.62 -17.44 4.53
N SER A 46 1.58 -18.18 5.10
CA SER A 46 2.13 -17.88 6.41
C SER A 46 2.84 -16.52 6.41
N GLN A 47 3.04 -15.98 7.62
CA GLN A 47 3.70 -14.69 7.86
C GLN A 47 5.07 -14.56 7.14
N THR A 48 5.72 -15.70 6.84
CA THR A 48 7.02 -15.74 6.14
C THR A 48 6.94 -15.17 4.72
N ALA A 49 5.87 -15.43 3.97
CA ALA A 49 5.74 -14.92 2.59
C ALA A 49 5.66 -13.39 2.54
N VAL A 50 5.07 -12.77 3.57
CA VAL A 50 5.04 -11.31 3.70
C VAL A 50 6.43 -10.78 4.05
N GLU A 51 7.17 -11.49 4.90
CA GLU A 51 8.52 -11.12 5.31
C GLU A 51 9.54 -11.24 4.16
N GLU A 52 9.42 -12.25 3.30
CA GLU A 52 10.22 -12.41 2.09
C GLU A 52 10.05 -11.23 1.12
N VAL A 53 8.80 -10.87 0.81
CA VAL A 53 8.51 -9.69 -0.03
C VAL A 53 9.03 -8.41 0.62
N LEU A 54 8.89 -8.27 1.94
CA LEU A 54 9.42 -7.09 2.63
C LEU A 54 10.95 -7.04 2.60
N ARG A 55 11.64 -8.18 2.65
CA ARG A 55 13.10 -8.25 2.54
C ARG A 55 13.56 -7.75 1.17
N GLU A 56 12.92 -8.20 0.10
CA GLU A 56 13.16 -7.75 -1.28
C GLU A 56 12.86 -6.24 -1.42
N VAL A 57 11.73 -5.77 -0.87
CA VAL A 57 11.40 -4.34 -0.88
C VAL A 57 12.47 -3.51 -0.16
N TYR A 58 12.97 -3.99 0.98
CA TYR A 58 13.98 -3.26 1.73
C TYR A 58 15.31 -3.19 1.00
N SER A 59 15.75 -4.27 0.36
CA SER A 59 17.03 -4.24 -0.36
C SER A 59 17.01 -3.23 -1.51
N VAL A 60 15.95 -3.25 -2.32
CA VAL A 60 15.78 -2.29 -3.43
C VAL A 60 15.59 -0.87 -2.89
N PHE A 61 14.79 -0.68 -1.85
CA PHE A 61 14.56 0.65 -1.31
C PHE A 61 15.83 1.27 -0.70
N PHE A 62 16.59 0.52 0.09
CA PHE A 62 17.80 1.06 0.73
C PHE A 62 18.98 1.20 -0.24
N PHE A 63 18.95 0.52 -1.39
CA PHE A 63 19.88 0.78 -2.50
C PHE A 63 19.67 2.19 -3.07
N HIS A 64 18.44 2.58 -3.40
CA HIS A 64 18.16 3.93 -3.93
C HIS A 64 18.11 5.03 -2.86
N PHE A 65 17.71 4.70 -1.63
CA PHE A 65 17.51 5.66 -0.55
C PHE A 65 18.37 5.31 0.67
N PRO A 66 19.63 5.79 0.71
CA PRO A 66 20.53 5.56 1.83
C PRO A 66 19.94 6.02 3.16
N TRP A 67 20.32 5.33 4.24
CA TRP A 67 19.82 5.62 5.58
C TRP A 67 20.22 7.03 6.07
N ASN A 68 21.40 7.51 5.63
CA ASN A 68 21.97 8.82 5.96
C ASN A 68 21.22 10.01 5.39
N LYS A 69 20.52 9.83 4.26
CA LYS A 69 19.84 10.93 3.57
C LYS A 69 18.48 11.25 4.23
N PRO A 70 18.10 12.55 4.25
CA PRO A 70 16.83 12.98 4.82
C PRO A 70 15.63 12.48 4.01
N ASP A 71 14.47 12.46 4.66
CA ASP A 71 13.20 12.01 4.06
C ASP A 71 12.66 12.93 2.97
N ASP A 72 13.26 14.09 2.69
CA ASP A 72 12.86 14.93 1.54
C ASP A 72 13.77 14.73 0.33
N TRP A 73 14.91 14.05 0.52
CA TRP A 73 15.85 13.79 -0.56
C TRP A 73 15.35 12.69 -1.50
N GLU A 74 15.42 12.96 -2.80
CA GLU A 74 15.10 12.03 -3.88
C GLU A 74 16.25 12.03 -4.88
N PRO A 75 16.71 10.85 -5.36
CA PRO A 75 17.76 10.78 -6.37
C PRO A 75 17.27 11.39 -7.69
N GLU A 76 18.15 11.90 -8.54
CA GLU A 76 17.79 12.46 -9.86
C GLU A 76 17.43 11.38 -10.88
N GLU A 77 18.02 10.19 -10.75
CA GLU A 77 17.72 9.03 -11.58
C GLU A 77 17.61 7.79 -10.70
N LEU A 78 16.73 6.85 -11.06
CA LEU A 78 16.65 5.55 -10.42
C LEU A 78 17.52 4.60 -11.23
N GLU A 79 18.69 4.29 -10.68
CA GLU A 79 19.58 3.27 -11.24
C GLU A 79 18.89 1.89 -11.26
N GLU A 80 19.37 0.95 -12.06
CA GLU A 80 18.87 -0.42 -12.01
C GLU A 80 19.42 -1.13 -10.77
N TYR A 81 18.55 -1.78 -10.01
CA TYR A 81 18.97 -2.54 -8.83
C TYR A 81 19.60 -3.87 -9.26
N ASP A 82 20.89 -4.04 -8.96
CA ASP A 82 21.60 -5.30 -9.13
C ASP A 82 21.66 -6.06 -7.79
N PRO A 83 21.00 -7.24 -7.66
CA PRO A 83 20.99 -8.03 -6.44
C PRO A 83 22.36 -8.64 -6.08
N ASP A 84 23.31 -8.71 -7.01
CA ASP A 84 24.61 -9.33 -6.80
C ASP A 84 25.67 -8.35 -6.26
N VAL A 85 25.34 -7.05 -6.17
CA VAL A 85 26.22 -6.04 -5.60
C VAL A 85 26.35 -6.25 -4.09
N ILE A 86 27.54 -6.67 -3.66
CA ILE A 86 27.89 -6.78 -2.25
C ILE A 86 28.07 -5.38 -1.68
N MET A 87 27.11 -4.93 -0.86
CA MET A 87 27.30 -3.71 -0.08
C MET A 87 28.33 -3.96 1.01
N GLU A 88 29.47 -3.28 0.91
CA GLU A 88 30.52 -3.34 1.93
C GLU A 88 29.96 -2.86 3.30
N PRO A 89 30.26 -3.56 4.40
CA PRO A 89 29.89 -3.10 5.73
C PRO A 89 30.57 -1.76 6.02
N GLU A 90 29.77 -0.71 6.24
CA GLU A 90 30.30 0.57 6.73
C GLU A 90 30.86 0.38 8.16
N ASP A 91 32.15 0.67 8.34
CA ASP A 91 32.80 0.72 9.65
C ASP A 91 32.30 1.94 10.44
N LEU A 92 31.20 1.76 11.16
CA LEU A 92 30.55 2.80 11.97
C LEU A 92 30.89 2.63 13.45
N SER A 93 31.04 3.75 14.15
CA SER A 93 31.16 3.77 15.61
C SER A 93 29.89 3.22 16.29
N ALA A 94 29.98 2.79 17.55
CA ALA A 94 28.84 2.21 18.26
C ALA A 94 27.63 3.17 18.33
N GLU A 95 27.88 4.47 18.52
CA GLU A 95 26.82 5.50 18.56
C GLU A 95 26.14 5.65 17.18
N GLU A 96 26.91 5.72 16.11
CA GLU A 96 26.38 5.80 14.74
C GLU A 96 25.63 4.53 14.32
N GLN A 97 26.04 3.36 14.83
CA GLN A 97 25.30 2.12 14.60
C GLN A 97 23.92 2.13 15.25
N GLU A 98 23.77 2.73 16.44
CA GLU A 98 22.47 2.88 17.09
C GLU A 98 21.57 3.86 16.32
N GLU A 99 22.11 4.99 15.88
CA GLU A 99 21.38 5.93 15.02
C GLU A 99 20.93 5.29 13.71
N LYS A 100 21.84 4.55 13.05
CA LYS A 100 21.53 3.79 11.83
C LYS A 100 20.40 2.82 12.06
N ARG A 101 20.44 2.04 13.15
CA ARG A 101 19.38 1.09 13.51
C ARG A 101 18.05 1.81 13.73
N ALA A 102 18.05 2.95 14.43
CA ALA A 102 16.85 3.72 14.69
C ALA A 102 16.22 4.26 13.40
N ARG A 103 17.03 4.89 12.53
CA ARG A 103 16.57 5.44 11.24
C ARG A 103 16.08 4.36 10.29
N ILE A 104 16.80 3.24 10.18
CA ILE A 104 16.38 2.10 9.36
C ILE A 104 15.06 1.53 9.88
N LYS A 105 14.89 1.39 11.20
CA LYS A 105 13.64 0.91 11.81
C LYS A 105 12.47 1.83 11.48
N GLU A 106 12.67 3.14 11.55
CA GLU A 106 11.64 4.12 11.19
C GLU A 106 11.27 4.01 9.70
N LYS A 107 12.25 4.02 8.79
CA LYS A 107 12.04 3.88 7.34
C LYS A 107 11.32 2.56 7.00
N LYS A 108 11.76 1.42 7.56
CA LYS A 108 11.06 0.13 7.43
C LYS A 108 9.61 0.18 7.89
N SER A 109 9.34 0.87 9.00
CA SER A 109 7.98 1.04 9.52
C SER A 109 7.10 1.88 8.57
N ALA A 110 7.67 2.93 7.96
CA ALA A 110 6.99 3.78 6.99
C ALA A 110 6.64 3.00 5.71
N ILE A 111 7.58 2.22 5.17
CA ILE A 111 7.37 1.33 4.02
C ILE A 111 6.23 0.34 4.31
N ARG A 112 6.29 -0.37 5.44
CA ARG A 112 5.23 -1.32 5.85
C ARG A 112 3.87 -0.65 5.94
N ARG A 113 3.80 0.53 6.56
CA ARG A 113 2.55 1.29 6.71
C ARG A 113 2.00 1.72 5.34
N TRP A 114 2.86 2.19 4.45
CA TRP A 114 2.48 2.61 3.11
C TRP A 114 1.94 1.44 2.28
N LEU A 115 2.65 0.32 2.25
CA LEU A 115 2.23 -0.90 1.53
C LEU A 115 0.90 -1.43 2.06
N ARG A 116 0.72 -1.52 3.38
CA ARG A 116 -0.55 -1.96 4.00
C ARG A 116 -1.70 -1.03 3.66
N HIS A 117 -1.49 0.28 3.75
CA HIS A 117 -2.52 1.27 3.42
C HIS A 117 -2.94 1.16 1.95
N ARG A 118 -1.97 1.08 1.02
CA ARG A 118 -2.26 0.91 -0.41
C ARG A 118 -2.96 -0.42 -0.71
N ALA A 119 -2.50 -1.53 -0.11
CA ALA A 119 -3.13 -2.84 -0.24
C ALA A 119 -4.58 -2.85 0.29
N ALA A 120 -4.85 -2.19 1.41
CA ALA A 120 -6.21 -2.03 1.93
C ALA A 120 -7.09 -1.25 0.95
N LYS A 121 -6.57 -0.14 0.39
CA LYS A 121 -7.29 0.67 -0.60
C LYS A 121 -7.61 -0.11 -1.88
N ILE A 122 -6.68 -0.92 -2.38
CA ILE A 122 -6.92 -1.80 -3.56
C ILE A 122 -8.05 -2.79 -3.27
N ARG A 123 -8.03 -3.43 -2.09
CA ARG A 123 -9.09 -4.36 -1.67
C ARG A 123 -10.45 -3.66 -1.51
N GLN A 124 -10.45 -2.45 -0.97
CA GLN A 124 -11.66 -1.64 -0.85
C GLN A 124 -12.24 -1.32 -2.23
N LEU A 125 -11.43 -0.83 -3.18
CA LEU A 125 -11.89 -0.59 -4.56
C LEU A 125 -12.47 -1.85 -5.22
N ALA A 126 -11.83 -3.01 -5.02
CA ALA A 126 -12.34 -4.27 -5.53
C ALA A 126 -13.68 -4.69 -4.88
N SER A 127 -13.93 -4.29 -3.63
CA SER A 127 -15.20 -4.49 -2.93
C SER A 127 -16.26 -3.51 -3.44
N ASP A 128 -15.92 -2.24 -3.61
CA ASP A 128 -16.82 -1.18 -4.07
C ASP A 128 -17.31 -1.49 -5.50
N VAL A 129 -16.42 -1.92 -6.40
CA VAL A 129 -16.78 -2.36 -7.76
C VAL A 129 -17.71 -3.57 -7.73
N ARG A 130 -17.52 -4.51 -6.80
CA ARG A 130 -18.44 -5.65 -6.64
C ARG A 130 -19.79 -5.20 -6.11
N ALA A 131 -19.82 -4.29 -5.14
CA ALA A 131 -21.05 -3.74 -4.59
C ALA A 131 -21.84 -2.97 -5.65
N ASP A 132 -21.16 -2.17 -6.47
CA ASP A 132 -21.76 -1.40 -7.55
C ASP A 132 -22.39 -2.31 -8.63
N ARG A 133 -21.69 -3.38 -9.03
CA ARG A 133 -22.25 -4.44 -9.90
C ARG A 133 -23.48 -5.13 -9.30
N LEU A 134 -23.56 -5.22 -7.98
CA LEU A 134 -24.72 -5.79 -7.29
C LEU A 134 -25.85 -4.76 -7.07
N SER A 135 -25.58 -3.46 -7.13
CA SER A 135 -26.60 -2.40 -7.09
C SER A 135 -27.10 -1.96 -8.45
N ASP A 136 -26.36 -2.23 -9.54
CA ASP A 136 -26.79 -1.89 -10.89
C ASP A 136 -28.13 -2.57 -11.26
N PRO A 137 -29.22 -1.80 -11.49
CA PRO A 137 -30.53 -2.35 -11.81
C PRO A 137 -30.54 -3.23 -13.07
N TYR A 138 -29.66 -2.93 -14.05
CA TYR A 138 -29.57 -3.74 -15.27
C TYR A 138 -28.89 -5.08 -15.01
N ALA A 139 -27.79 -5.11 -14.25
CA ALA A 139 -27.18 -6.35 -13.80
C ALA A 139 -28.13 -7.19 -12.92
N VAL A 140 -28.95 -6.54 -12.07
CA VAL A 140 -30.02 -7.22 -11.30
C VAL A 140 -31.04 -7.87 -12.25
N LEU A 141 -31.51 -7.13 -13.25
CA LEU A 141 -32.52 -7.59 -14.20
C LEU A 141 -31.98 -8.74 -15.07
N LEU A 142 -30.77 -8.62 -15.60
CA LEU A 142 -30.11 -9.66 -16.38
C LEU A 142 -29.95 -10.95 -15.56
N GLY A 143 -29.53 -10.85 -14.30
CA GLY A 143 -29.46 -12.00 -13.41
C GLY A 143 -30.82 -12.69 -13.19
N LYS A 144 -31.91 -11.91 -13.09
CA LYS A 144 -33.26 -12.47 -13.01
C LYS A 144 -33.67 -13.17 -14.31
N LEU A 145 -33.41 -12.55 -15.46
CA LEU A 145 -33.74 -13.12 -16.77
C LEU A 145 -32.93 -14.39 -17.06
N SER A 146 -31.69 -14.48 -16.58
CA SER A 146 -30.84 -15.66 -16.72
C SER A 146 -31.13 -16.75 -15.67
N GLY A 147 -32.17 -16.61 -14.84
CA GLY A 147 -32.52 -17.56 -13.78
C GLY A 147 -31.56 -17.60 -12.59
N ILE A 148 -30.59 -16.68 -12.52
CA ILE A 148 -29.66 -16.56 -11.39
C ILE A 148 -30.38 -15.85 -10.24
N GLN A 149 -30.93 -16.64 -9.31
CA GLN A 149 -31.48 -16.08 -8.09
C GLN A 149 -30.37 -15.57 -7.18
N ARG A 150 -30.47 -14.31 -6.76
CA ARG A 150 -29.55 -13.75 -5.77
C ARG A 150 -29.65 -14.57 -4.47
N PRO A 151 -28.52 -14.94 -3.84
CA PRO A 151 -28.58 -15.52 -2.52
C PRO A 151 -29.29 -14.56 -1.57
N LYS A 152 -30.25 -15.06 -0.80
CA LYS A 152 -30.95 -14.24 0.20
C LYS A 152 -29.90 -13.66 1.15
N LYS A 153 -29.88 -12.33 1.31
CA LYS A 153 -29.05 -11.70 2.34
C LYS A 153 -29.47 -12.30 3.68
N ALA A 154 -28.48 -12.81 4.44
CA ALA A 154 -28.71 -13.18 5.83
C ALA A 154 -29.31 -11.97 6.55
N ARG A 155 -30.47 -12.15 7.17
CA ARG A 155 -31.12 -11.08 7.92
C ARG A 155 -30.26 -10.78 9.14
N GLN A 156 -30.18 -9.50 9.51
CA GLN A 156 -29.61 -9.17 10.81
C GLN A 156 -30.58 -9.63 11.90
N ALA A 157 -30.08 -10.05 13.07
CA ALA A 157 -30.91 -10.63 14.14
C ALA A 157 -32.15 -9.77 14.50
N TYR A 158 -32.02 -8.45 14.46
CA TYR A 158 -33.15 -7.53 14.70
C TYR A 158 -34.25 -7.60 13.61
N GLN A 159 -33.87 -7.83 12.34
CA GLN A 159 -34.82 -7.99 11.22
C GLN A 159 -35.53 -9.35 11.26
N GLU A 160 -34.90 -10.36 11.88
CA GLU A 160 -35.55 -11.65 12.11
C GLU A 160 -36.62 -11.53 13.19
N TRP A 161 -36.33 -10.80 14.26
CA TRP A 161 -37.28 -10.49 15.34
C TRP A 161 -38.52 -9.73 14.85
N GLN A 162 -38.36 -8.74 13.96
CA GLN A 162 -39.48 -7.95 13.45
C GLN A 162 -40.43 -8.75 12.52
N CYS A 163 -39.96 -9.83 11.92
CA CYS A 163 -40.76 -10.64 11.00
C CYS A 163 -41.32 -11.92 11.65
N SER A 164 -41.17 -12.10 12.97
CA SER A 164 -41.73 -13.24 13.70
C SER A 164 -43.13 -12.97 14.30
N ARG A 165 -43.89 -12.04 13.72
CA ARG A 165 -45.29 -11.78 14.06
C ARG A 165 -46.21 -12.14 12.90
#